data_AF-A0A1V5AP83-F1
#
_entry.id   AF-A0A1V5AP83-F1
#
_cell.length_a   1.000
_cell.length_b   1.000
_cell.length_c   1.000
_cell.angle_alpha   90.00
_cell.angle_beta   90.00
_cell.angle_gamma   90.00
#
_symmetry.space_group_name_H-M   'P 1'
#
loop_
_entity.id
_entity.type
_entity.pdbx_description
1 polymer ?
#
loop_
_entity_poly.entity_id
_entity_poly.type
_entity_poly.pdbx_seq_one_letter_code
_entity_poly.pdbx_strand_id
1 'polypeptide(L)'
;MPSSRIQIIGAEKSLFKHLHGHAPSPKHGIIYRHPAVIGVPKRLRGKTARALAGKLAIAARLDSCGAGLLPDLKAALDRRLAEIGRSRRRDPSAKSWGSDLYSKAPSYDRKG
;
A
#
# COMPACT_ATOMS: atom_id res chain seq x y z
N MET A 1 9.06 13.33 -2.38
CA MET A 1 9.14 12.32 -3.47
C MET A 1 7.74 12.04 -4.05
N PRO A 2 7.62 11.71 -5.35
CA PRO A 2 6.34 11.37 -5.95
C PRO A 2 5.85 9.98 -5.52
N SER A 3 4.54 9.81 -5.42
CA SER A 3 3.90 8.54 -5.01
C SER A 3 4.23 7.38 -5.94
N SER A 4 4.33 7.64 -7.25
CA SER A 4 4.70 6.64 -8.26
C SER A 4 6.10 6.06 -8.02
N ARG A 5 7.06 6.89 -7.58
CA ARG A 5 8.39 6.41 -7.19
C ARG A 5 8.28 5.57 -5.92
N ILE A 6 7.64 6.08 -4.86
CA ILE A 6 7.45 5.34 -3.60
C ILE A 6 6.80 3.97 -3.83
N GLN A 7 5.87 3.87 -4.78
CA GLN A 7 5.22 2.62 -5.15
C GLN A 7 6.22 1.53 -5.58
N ILE A 8 7.31 1.89 -6.24
CA ILE A 8 8.24 0.95 -6.90
C ILE A 8 9.68 1.00 -6.38
N ILE A 9 9.97 1.78 -5.32
CA ILE A 9 11.30 1.75 -4.65
C ILE A 9 11.62 0.30 -4.24
N GLY A 10 12.82 -0.18 -4.55
CA GLY A 10 13.25 -1.56 -4.36
C GLY A 10 12.86 -2.52 -5.50
N ALA A 11 12.23 -2.03 -6.58
CA ALA A 11 11.91 -2.81 -7.78
C ALA A 11 12.74 -2.35 -9.01
N GLU A 12 13.88 -1.73 -8.79
CA GLU A 12 14.71 -1.08 -9.82
C GLU A 12 15.07 -2.07 -10.93
N LYS A 13 15.51 -3.28 -10.57
CA LYS A 13 15.87 -4.33 -11.55
C LYS A 13 14.69 -4.68 -12.48
N SER A 14 13.48 -4.80 -11.94
CA SER A 14 12.28 -5.07 -12.72
C SER A 14 11.83 -3.85 -13.53
N LEU A 15 11.98 -2.65 -12.97
CA LEU A 15 11.71 -1.40 -13.68
C LEU A 15 12.63 -1.24 -14.88
N PHE A 16 13.94 -1.47 -14.72
CA PHE A 16 14.90 -1.40 -15.82
C PHE A 16 14.55 -2.40 -16.91
N LYS A 17 14.23 -3.65 -16.59
CA LYS A 17 13.76 -4.63 -17.57
C LYS A 17 12.51 -4.15 -18.33
N HIS A 18 11.57 -3.51 -17.63
CA HIS A 18 10.38 -2.95 -18.24
C HIS A 18 10.68 -1.78 -19.19
N LEU A 19 11.57 -0.87 -18.80
CA LEU A 19 11.99 0.27 -19.63
C LEU A 19 12.71 -0.18 -20.92
N HIS A 20 13.40 -1.32 -20.88
CA HIS A 20 14.02 -1.95 -22.05
C HIS A 20 13.05 -2.86 -22.84
N GLY A 21 11.75 -2.84 -22.53
CA GLY A 21 10.73 -3.61 -23.26
C GLY A 21 10.75 -5.12 -22.99
N HIS A 22 11.54 -5.60 -22.03
CA HIS A 22 11.73 -7.03 -21.76
C HIS A 22 10.79 -7.59 -20.69
N ALA A 23 9.97 -6.75 -20.05
CA ALA A 23 9.08 -7.19 -18.97
C ALA A 23 7.87 -6.25 -18.78
N PRO A 24 6.78 -6.71 -18.17
CA PRO A 24 5.70 -5.84 -17.71
C PRO A 24 6.14 -4.94 -16.56
N SER A 25 5.47 -3.79 -16.42
CA SER A 25 5.79 -2.78 -15.39
C SER A 25 5.63 -3.35 -13.97
N PRO A 26 6.58 -3.09 -13.04
CA PRO A 26 6.45 -3.53 -11.66
C PRO A 26 5.29 -2.81 -10.96
N LYS A 27 4.42 -3.58 -10.31
CA LYS A 27 3.22 -3.04 -9.63
C LYS A 27 3.50 -2.50 -8.23
N HIS A 28 4.58 -2.96 -7.61
CA HIS A 28 4.99 -2.61 -6.25
C HIS A 28 6.47 -2.97 -6.05
N GLY A 29 7.18 -2.19 -5.25
CA GLY A 29 8.52 -2.50 -4.76
C GLY A 29 8.48 -3.00 -3.31
N ILE A 30 9.33 -2.45 -2.45
CA ILE A 30 9.48 -2.86 -1.04
C ILE A 30 8.17 -2.76 -0.25
N ILE A 31 7.28 -1.84 -0.63
CA ILE A 31 5.95 -1.67 -0.03
C ILE A 31 5.07 -2.92 -0.13
N TYR A 32 5.43 -3.89 -0.97
CA TYR A 32 4.79 -5.21 -1.03
C TYR A 32 4.81 -5.94 0.32
N ARG A 33 5.87 -5.75 1.11
CA ARG A 33 6.04 -6.42 2.42
C ARG A 33 5.01 -5.95 3.46
N HIS A 34 4.34 -4.83 3.23
CA HIS A 34 3.36 -4.30 4.15
C HIS A 34 2.10 -5.22 4.21
N PRO A 35 1.56 -5.54 5.41
CA PRO A 35 0.42 -6.45 5.57
C PRO A 35 -0.79 -6.11 4.70
N ALA A 36 -1.09 -4.82 4.54
CA ALA A 36 -2.18 -4.34 3.68
C ALA A 36 -2.03 -4.75 2.20
N VAL A 37 -0.79 -4.94 1.72
CA VAL A 37 -0.50 -5.27 0.31
C VAL A 37 -0.31 -6.78 0.14
N ILE A 38 0.45 -7.44 1.00
CA ILE A 38 0.68 -8.89 0.87
C ILE A 38 -0.60 -9.70 1.17
N GLY A 39 -1.43 -9.22 2.11
CA GLY A 39 -2.66 -9.88 2.56
C GLY A 39 -3.84 -9.79 1.58
N VAL A 40 -3.70 -9.09 0.44
CA VAL A 40 -4.77 -8.99 -0.57
C VAL A 40 -4.47 -9.85 -1.82
N PRO A 41 -5.51 -10.29 -2.56
CA PRO A 41 -5.36 -11.06 -3.79
C PRO A 41 -4.49 -10.35 -4.83
N LYS A 42 -3.71 -11.10 -5.62
CA LYS A 42 -2.76 -10.58 -6.63
C LYS A 42 -3.36 -9.49 -7.54
N ARG A 43 -4.63 -9.63 -7.92
CA ARG A 43 -5.38 -8.67 -8.74
C ARG A 43 -5.52 -7.28 -8.09
N LEU A 44 -5.67 -7.24 -6.76
CA LEU A 44 -5.89 -6.01 -6.00
C LEU A 44 -4.60 -5.36 -5.50
N ARG A 45 -3.50 -6.12 -5.39
CA ARG A 45 -2.21 -5.65 -4.86
C ARG A 45 -1.73 -4.35 -5.50
N GLY A 46 -1.87 -4.19 -6.82
CA GLY A 46 -1.45 -2.95 -7.50
C GLY A 46 -2.28 -1.73 -7.10
N LYS A 47 -3.61 -1.90 -6.93
CA LYS A 47 -4.49 -0.83 -6.46
C LYS A 47 -4.20 -0.46 -5.00
N THR A 48 -4.01 -1.47 -4.15
CA THR A 48 -3.65 -1.29 -2.74
C THR A 48 -2.28 -0.63 -2.57
N ALA A 49 -1.27 -1.10 -3.30
CA ALA A 49 0.08 -0.54 -3.28
C ALA A 49 0.08 0.95 -3.69
N ARG A 50 -0.70 1.32 -4.72
CA ARG A 50 -0.86 2.71 -5.13
C ARG A 50 -1.52 3.57 -4.05
N ALA A 51 -2.59 3.07 -3.42
CA ALA A 51 -3.27 3.79 -2.34
C ALA A 51 -2.33 4.02 -1.14
N LEU A 52 -1.57 2.99 -0.76
CA LEU A 52 -0.58 3.06 0.32
C LEU A 52 0.54 4.05 -0.01
N ALA A 53 1.13 3.96 -1.21
CA ALA A 53 2.20 4.87 -1.64
C ALA A 53 1.75 6.34 -1.68
N GLY A 54 0.48 6.61 -2.01
CA GLY A 54 -0.10 7.95 -1.98
C GLY A 54 -0.13 8.55 -0.57
N LYS A 55 -0.55 7.75 0.42
CA LYS A 55 -0.61 8.16 1.82
C LYS A 55 0.78 8.29 2.43
N LEU A 56 1.71 7.38 2.11
CA LEU A 56 3.12 7.50 2.49
C LEU A 56 3.78 8.78 1.94
N ALA A 57 3.44 9.19 0.71
CA ALA A 57 3.96 10.44 0.14
C ALA A 57 3.49 11.67 0.92
N ILE A 58 2.26 11.66 1.44
CA ILE A 58 1.72 12.74 2.27
C ILE A 58 2.37 12.70 3.65
N ALA A 59 2.43 11.53 4.30
CA ALA A 59 3.08 11.36 5.59
C ALA A 59 4.53 11.87 5.57
N ALA A 60 5.33 11.40 4.60
CA ALA A 60 6.72 11.82 4.48
C ALA A 60 6.90 13.34 4.27
N ARG A 61 5.93 14.02 3.66
CA ARG A 61 5.95 15.49 3.56
C ARG A 61 5.62 16.15 4.89
N LEU A 62 4.61 15.65 5.60
CA LEU A 62 4.24 16.17 6.92
C LEU A 62 5.39 16.00 7.91
N ASP A 63 6.02 14.81 7.94
CA ASP A 63 7.18 14.52 8.77
C ASP A 63 8.36 15.45 8.43
N SER A 64 8.61 15.67 7.14
CA SER A 64 9.68 16.59 6.69
C SER A 64 9.40 18.06 7.04
N CYS A 65 8.14 18.45 7.21
CA CYS A 65 7.74 19.82 7.56
C CYS A 65 7.51 19.99 9.07
N GLY A 66 7.68 18.95 9.88
CA GLY A 66 7.45 19.00 11.34
C GLY A 66 5.98 19.11 11.74
N ALA A 67 5.03 18.80 10.84
CA ALA A 67 3.60 19.00 11.05
C ALA A 67 2.92 17.98 11.99
N GLY A 68 3.69 17.10 12.64
CA GLY A 68 3.16 16.08 13.55
C GLY A 68 2.34 14.98 12.86
N LEU A 69 1.82 14.06 13.67
CA LEU A 69 1.00 12.93 13.22
C LEU A 69 -0.40 13.40 12.83
N LEU A 70 -0.88 12.95 11.66
CA LEU A 70 -2.25 13.20 11.18
C LEU A 70 -3.08 11.90 11.31
N PRO A 71 -3.90 11.71 12.36
CA PRO A 71 -4.69 10.48 12.57
C PRO A 71 -5.61 10.16 11.40
N ASP A 72 -6.13 11.20 10.74
CA ASP A 72 -7.02 11.10 9.59
C ASP A 72 -6.39 10.42 8.37
N LEU A 73 -5.06 10.43 8.28
CA LEU A 73 -4.36 9.84 7.15
C LEU A 73 -4.54 8.32 7.12
N LYS A 74 -4.49 7.68 8.30
CA LYS A 74 -4.74 6.24 8.45
C LYS A 74 -6.21 5.92 8.16
N ALA A 75 -7.15 6.67 8.74
CA ALA A 75 -8.58 6.45 8.49
C ALA A 75 -8.93 6.58 7.00
N ALA A 76 -8.33 7.56 6.31
CA ALA A 76 -8.51 7.74 4.87
C ALA A 76 -7.89 6.61 4.03
N LEU A 77 -6.76 6.03 4.47
CA LEU A 77 -6.21 4.82 3.86
C LEU A 77 -7.17 3.65 4.04
N ASP A 78 -7.64 3.42 5.27
CA ASP A 78 -8.49 2.29 5.62
C ASP A 78 -9.81 2.31 4.83
N ARG A 79 -10.45 3.49 4.68
CA ARG A 79 -11.62 3.67 3.80
C ARG A 79 -11.31 3.28 2.36
N ARG A 80 -10.16 3.71 1.83
CA ARG A 80 -9.77 3.38 0.45
C ARG A 80 -9.48 1.89 0.27
N LEU A 81 -8.88 1.25 1.25
CA LEU A 81 -8.63 -0.20 1.23
C LEU A 81 -9.93 -1.00 1.30
N ALA A 82 -10.90 -0.55 2.11
CA ALA A 82 -12.23 -1.14 2.17
C ALA A 82 -12.96 -1.04 0.81
N GLU A 83 -12.88 0.10 0.13
CA GLU A 83 -13.42 0.28 -1.22
C GLU A 83 -12.82 -0.70 -2.24
N ILE A 84 -11.49 -0.83 -2.24
CA ILE A 84 -10.77 -1.77 -3.11
C ILE A 84 -11.18 -3.21 -2.76
N GLY A 85 -11.34 -3.51 -1.48
CA GLY A 85 -11.83 -4.78 -0.96
C GLY A 85 -13.27 -5.10 -1.32
N ARG A 86 -14.16 -4.11 -1.49
CA ARG A 86 -15.55 -4.37 -1.96
C ARG A 86 -15.61 -4.93 -3.38
N SER A 87 -14.59 -4.66 -4.21
CA SER A 87 -14.41 -5.29 -5.52
C SER A 87 -14.05 -6.79 -5.46
N ARG A 88 -13.94 -7.37 -4.25
CA ARG A 88 -13.60 -8.79 -3.96
C ARG A 88 -14.79 -9.75 -4.13
N ARG A 89 -16.05 -9.28 -4.09
CA ARG A 89 -17.26 -10.14 -4.11
C ARG A 89 -17.46 -11.00 -5.38
N ARG A 90 -16.55 -10.95 -6.35
CA ARG A 90 -16.56 -11.75 -7.59
C ARG A 90 -15.46 -12.81 -7.65
N ASP A 91 -14.81 -13.13 -6.51
CA ASP A 91 -13.68 -14.07 -6.44
C ASP A 91 -13.84 -15.08 -5.27
N PRO A 92 -14.26 -16.33 -5.56
CA PRO A 92 -14.50 -17.38 -4.55
C PRO A 92 -13.22 -17.94 -3.90
N SER A 93 -12.02 -17.61 -4.42
CA SER A 93 -10.76 -18.27 -4.01
C SER A 93 -9.98 -17.55 -2.91
N ALA A 94 -10.49 -16.42 -2.42
CA ALA A 94 -9.76 -15.54 -1.51
C ALA A 94 -9.78 -16.05 -0.06
N LYS A 95 -8.88 -16.97 0.30
CA LYS A 95 -8.60 -17.38 1.69
C LYS A 95 -8.54 -16.16 2.63
N SER A 96 -9.17 -16.26 3.80
CA SER A 96 -9.50 -15.20 4.77
C SER A 96 -8.30 -14.60 5.55
N TRP A 97 -7.11 -14.53 4.96
CA TRP A 97 -5.87 -14.13 5.64
C TRP A 97 -5.60 -12.61 5.61
N GLY A 98 -6.57 -11.78 6.00
CA GLY A 98 -6.33 -10.32 5.97
C GLY A 98 -7.33 -9.41 6.67
N SER A 99 -8.55 -9.85 6.96
CA SER A 99 -9.48 -9.06 7.78
C SER A 99 -9.04 -9.03 9.25
N ASP A 100 -8.59 -10.16 9.79
CA ASP A 100 -8.19 -10.25 11.20
C ASP A 100 -6.84 -9.58 11.48
N LEU A 101 -5.90 -9.61 10.53
CA LEU A 101 -4.56 -9.05 10.72
C LEU A 101 -4.52 -7.52 10.73
N TYR A 102 -5.46 -6.85 10.05
CA TYR A 102 -5.57 -5.39 10.08
C TYR A 102 -6.49 -4.89 11.21
N SER A 103 -7.44 -5.73 11.64
CA SER A 103 -8.29 -5.47 12.82
C SER A 103 -7.54 -5.68 14.15
N LYS A 104 -6.55 -6.59 14.17
CA LYS A 104 -5.68 -6.88 15.32
C LYS A 104 -4.30 -6.25 15.23
N ALA A 105 -4.01 -5.45 14.21
CA ALA A 105 -2.76 -4.70 14.17
C ALA A 105 -2.74 -3.77 15.39
N PRO A 106 -1.71 -3.82 16.26
CA PRO A 106 -1.66 -2.95 17.43
C PRO A 106 -1.84 -1.50 16.95
N SER A 107 -2.81 -0.81 17.54
CA SER A 107 -2.96 0.63 17.37
C SER A 107 -1.62 1.25 17.77
N TYR A 108 -0.85 1.73 16.80
CA TYR A 108 0.25 2.65 17.07
C TYR A 108 -0.39 3.99 17.47
N ASP A 109 -0.94 4.01 18.67
CA ASP A 109 -1.27 5.22 19.41
C ASP A 109 -0.18 5.46 20.45
N ARG A 110 0.05 6.74 20.67
CA ARG A 110 1.15 7.38 21.39
C ARG A 110 1.26 6.89 22.83
N LYS A 111 2.42 6.37 23.18
CA LYS A 111 3.10 6.66 24.45
C LYS A 111 4.48 7.15 24.02
N GLY A 112 4.82 8.42 24.20
CA GLY A 112 4.91 9.17 25.45
C GLY A 112 6.30 9.79 25.39
#